data_AF-A0A0S8HTE3-F1
#
_entry.id   AF-A0A0S8HTE3-F1
#
_cell.length_a   1.000
_cell.length_b   1.000
_cell.length_c   1.000
_cell.angle_alpha   90.00
_cell.angle_beta   90.00
_cell.angle_gamma   90.00
#
_symmetry.space_group_name_H-M   'P 1'
#
loop_
_entity.id
_entity.type
_entity.pdbx_description
1 polymer ?
#
loop_
_entity_poly.entity_id
_entity_poly.type
_entity_poly.pdbx_seq_one_letter_code
_entity_poly.pdbx_strand_id
1 'polypeptide(L)'
;MIRRHPSVVLSLALFFLFPLLGCSLKHSPQTGEEFYQETVRLEKLIQEAADSSDRAKLHRQLAELYTHHQNPGRNYRRALRELETYLFLAPVGARTDEAQNWLWVLRELEREEQEAAQWKEKMENLVRENREKGEVLDRCGKMLDLERKKNEELSARLEKVQDLEGKKHKEWQARLEKMQERLEEMEKANRNLSEANRSLNKANRSLRESRERMKKTLERLKNLDLQMEEKRKTIK
;
A
#
# COMPACT_ATOMS: atom_id res chain seq x y z
N MET A 1 -113.15 -29.56 -50.59
CA MET A 1 -111.89 -30.12 -51.11
C MET A 1 -110.74 -29.51 -50.33
N ILE A 2 -109.83 -30.37 -49.86
CA ILE A 2 -108.55 -30.12 -49.16
C ILE A 2 -108.62 -29.70 -47.67
N ARG A 3 -108.16 -30.65 -46.86
CA ARG A 3 -107.88 -30.67 -45.41
C ARG A 3 -106.52 -30.02 -45.10
N ARG A 4 -106.35 -29.45 -43.89
CA ARG A 4 -105.49 -29.96 -42.76
C ARG A 4 -105.27 -28.87 -41.70
N HIS A 5 -105.36 -29.29 -40.42
CA HIS A 5 -105.17 -28.51 -39.18
C HIS A 5 -103.67 -28.52 -38.70
N PRO A 6 -103.32 -28.33 -37.39
CA PRO A 6 -102.54 -27.21 -36.85
C PRO A 6 -101.24 -27.68 -36.13
N SER A 7 -100.45 -26.81 -35.48
CA SER A 7 -99.62 -27.15 -34.29
C SER A 7 -98.96 -25.89 -33.69
N VAL A 8 -99.20 -25.54 -32.41
CA VAL A 8 -98.45 -25.91 -31.17
C VAL A 8 -97.00 -25.41 -31.23
N VAL A 9 -96.52 -24.50 -30.37
CA VAL A 9 -95.90 -24.71 -29.04
C VAL A 9 -95.82 -23.31 -28.36
N LEU A 10 -96.51 -22.98 -27.26
CA LEU A 10 -96.29 -23.27 -25.83
C LEU A 10 -94.91 -22.86 -25.23
N SER A 11 -95.00 -21.90 -24.29
CA SER A 11 -94.45 -21.98 -22.92
C SER A 11 -93.13 -21.28 -22.51
N LEU A 12 -93.28 -20.59 -21.36
CA LEU A 12 -92.38 -20.48 -20.19
C LEU A 12 -91.10 -19.64 -20.36
N ALA A 13 -91.01 -18.43 -19.79
CA ALA A 13 -90.92 -18.06 -18.37
C ALA A 13 -89.48 -17.69 -17.97
N LEU A 14 -89.34 -16.43 -17.52
CA LEU A 14 -88.62 -16.02 -16.30
C LEU A 14 -87.46 -16.91 -15.83
N PHE A 15 -86.23 -16.39 -15.94
CA PHE A 15 -85.02 -16.63 -15.12
C PHE A 15 -83.88 -16.09 -16.00
N PHE A 16 -83.22 -14.95 -15.73
CA PHE A 16 -82.37 -14.73 -14.58
C PHE A 16 -82.10 -13.23 -14.38
N LEU A 17 -82.60 -12.70 -13.26
CA LEU A 17 -81.89 -11.71 -12.46
C LEU A 17 -80.74 -12.45 -11.75
N PHE A 18 -79.49 -12.20 -12.14
CA PHE A 18 -78.35 -12.31 -11.23
C PHE A 18 -77.36 -11.17 -11.49
N PRO A 19 -76.99 -10.39 -10.46
CA PRO A 19 -76.01 -9.32 -10.57
C PRO A 19 -74.59 -9.91 -10.61
N LEU A 20 -73.80 -9.44 -11.57
CA LEU A 20 -72.34 -9.67 -11.61
C LEU A 20 -71.67 -8.85 -10.50
N LEU A 21 -71.64 -9.39 -9.28
CA LEU A 21 -70.71 -8.99 -8.22
C LEU A 21 -69.35 -9.65 -8.46
N GLY A 22 -68.67 -9.22 -9.53
CA GLY A 22 -67.23 -9.39 -9.67
C GLY A 22 -66.56 -8.09 -9.25
N CYS A 23 -65.99 -8.05 -8.04
CA CYS A 23 -65.20 -6.91 -7.57
C CYS A 23 -63.86 -6.84 -8.33
N SER A 24 -63.91 -6.38 -9.58
CA SER A 24 -62.78 -5.73 -10.24
C SER A 24 -62.74 -4.27 -9.78
N LEU A 25 -61.55 -3.69 -9.62
CA LEU A 25 -61.35 -2.25 -9.42
C LEU A 25 -62.26 -1.49 -10.40
N LYS A 26 -63.28 -0.79 -9.90
CA LYS A 26 -64.29 -0.12 -10.73
C LYS A 26 -63.69 0.94 -11.66
N HIS A 27 -62.46 1.37 -11.37
CA HIS A 27 -61.61 2.20 -12.23
C HIS A 27 -60.16 1.76 -12.03
N SER A 28 -59.45 1.42 -13.11
CA SER A 28 -58.01 1.13 -13.05
C SER A 28 -57.26 2.47 -13.13
N PRO A 29 -56.47 2.84 -12.10
CA PRO A 29 -55.70 4.08 -12.12
C PRO A 29 -54.71 4.07 -13.30
N GLN A 30 -54.59 5.19 -14.00
CA GLN A 30 -53.74 5.35 -15.18
C GLN A 30 -52.55 6.27 -14.92
N THR A 31 -52.67 7.18 -13.94
CA THR A 31 -51.63 8.14 -13.59
C THR A 31 -51.08 7.90 -12.19
N GLY A 32 -49.85 8.35 -11.94
CA GLY A 32 -49.24 8.23 -10.61
C GLY A 32 -50.05 8.91 -9.50
N GLU A 33 -50.75 10.00 -9.84
CA GLU A 33 -51.63 10.71 -8.91
C GLU A 33 -52.90 9.91 -8.59
N GLU A 34 -53.51 9.26 -9.59
CA GLU A 34 -54.64 8.35 -9.36
C GLU A 34 -54.25 7.13 -8.51
N PHE A 35 -53.07 6.55 -8.75
CA PHE A 35 -52.54 5.48 -7.90
C PHE A 35 -52.37 5.93 -6.44
N TYR A 36 -51.83 7.14 -6.22
CA TYR A 36 -51.67 7.70 -4.89
C TYR A 36 -53.02 7.96 -4.21
N GLN A 37 -53.96 8.60 -4.90
CA GLN A 37 -55.29 8.88 -4.38
C GLN A 37 -56.05 7.58 -4.03
N GLU A 38 -55.95 6.56 -4.88
CA GLU A 38 -56.56 5.25 -4.62
C GLU A 38 -55.90 4.53 -3.45
N THR A 39 -54.59 4.66 -3.28
CA THR A 39 -53.86 4.14 -2.10
C THR A 39 -54.43 4.76 -0.82
N VAL A 40 -54.51 6.10 -0.77
CA VAL A 40 -55.03 6.84 0.40
C VAL A 40 -56.49 6.49 0.66
N ARG A 41 -57.31 6.34 -0.39
CA ARG A 41 -58.71 5.92 -0.30
C ARG A 41 -58.84 4.55 0.35
N LEU A 42 -58.09 3.57 -0.14
CA LEU A 42 -58.11 2.19 0.38
C LEU A 42 -57.60 2.13 1.82
N GLU A 43 -56.51 2.84 2.15
CA GLU A 43 -55.97 2.92 3.51
C GLU A 43 -57.01 3.47 4.50
N LYS A 44 -57.73 4.53 4.11
CA LYS A 44 -58.83 5.10 4.92
C LYS A 44 -59.96 4.09 5.12
N LEU A 45 -60.38 3.40 4.05
CA LEU A 45 -61.44 2.39 4.14
C LEU A 45 -61.04 1.20 5.03
N ILE A 46 -59.76 0.80 5.03
CA ILE A 46 -59.26 -0.26 5.91
C ILE A 46 -59.41 0.13 7.39
N GLN A 47 -59.13 1.40 7.73
CA GLN A 47 -59.28 1.91 9.09
C GLN A 47 -60.74 1.98 9.54
N GLU A 48 -61.66 2.31 8.63
CA GLU A 48 -63.09 2.46 8.90
C GLU A 48 -63.86 1.12 8.87
N ALA A 49 -63.29 0.07 8.26
CA ALA A 49 -63.93 -1.23 8.13
C ALA A 49 -64.06 -1.95 9.48
N ALA A 50 -65.30 -2.16 9.95
CA ALA A 50 -65.59 -2.92 11.17
C ALA A 50 -65.49 -4.45 10.96
N ASP A 51 -65.83 -4.93 9.75
CA ASP A 51 -65.84 -6.35 9.43
C ASP A 51 -64.49 -6.87 8.93
N SER A 52 -64.08 -8.04 9.43
CA SER A 52 -62.78 -8.66 9.08
C SER A 52 -62.72 -9.14 7.63
N SER A 53 -63.84 -9.59 7.07
CA SER A 53 -63.90 -10.07 5.69
C SER A 53 -63.80 -8.92 4.69
N ASP A 54 -64.50 -7.81 4.96
CA ASP A 54 -64.39 -6.62 4.13
C ASP A 54 -63.02 -5.95 4.24
N ARG A 55 -62.43 -5.93 5.45
CA ARG A 55 -61.05 -5.49 5.63
C ARG A 55 -60.07 -6.35 4.84
N ALA A 56 -60.25 -7.68 4.82
CA ALA A 56 -59.41 -8.59 4.03
C ALA A 56 -59.46 -8.24 2.52
N LYS A 57 -60.66 -7.99 1.96
CA LYS A 57 -60.80 -7.60 0.54
C LYS A 57 -60.06 -6.30 0.23
N LEU A 58 -60.11 -5.32 1.13
CA LEU A 58 -59.40 -4.05 0.96
C LEU A 58 -57.88 -4.23 0.97
N HIS A 59 -57.35 -5.07 1.88
CA HIS A 59 -55.92 -5.43 1.88
C HIS A 59 -55.50 -6.12 0.58
N ARG A 60 -56.34 -6.99 0.01
CA ARG A 60 -56.08 -7.59 -1.31
C ARG A 60 -56.01 -6.52 -2.41
N GLN A 61 -56.98 -5.61 -2.47
CA GLN A 61 -56.98 -4.53 -3.47
C GLN A 61 -55.76 -3.61 -3.33
N LEU A 62 -55.36 -3.33 -2.10
CA LEU A 62 -54.17 -2.52 -1.83
C LEU A 62 -52.89 -3.24 -2.25
N ALA A 63 -52.80 -4.57 -2.03
CA ALA A 63 -51.69 -5.38 -2.53
C ALA A 63 -51.61 -5.36 -4.07
N GLU A 64 -52.74 -5.53 -4.76
CA GLU A 64 -52.84 -5.46 -6.23
C GLU A 64 -52.40 -4.08 -6.76
N LEU A 65 -52.75 -3.00 -6.05
CA LEU A 65 -52.35 -1.64 -6.40
C LEU A 65 -50.82 -1.46 -6.29
N TYR A 66 -50.21 -2.02 -5.25
CA TYR A 66 -48.76 -1.94 -5.03
C TYR A 66 -47.92 -2.82 -5.97
N THR A 67 -48.49 -3.89 -6.54
CA THR A 67 -47.81 -4.72 -7.57
C THR A 67 -48.04 -4.25 -8.99
N HIS A 68 -48.96 -3.30 -9.21
CA HIS A 68 -49.36 -2.90 -10.55
C HIS A 68 -48.20 -2.27 -11.34
N HIS A 69 -47.93 -2.80 -12.54
CA HIS A 69 -46.82 -2.36 -13.39
C HIS A 69 -46.92 -0.87 -13.80
N GLN A 70 -48.11 -0.30 -13.91
CA GLN A 70 -48.28 1.13 -14.22
C GLN A 70 -48.16 2.04 -13.00
N ASN A 71 -48.10 1.49 -11.78
CA ASN A 71 -47.93 2.27 -10.58
C ASN A 71 -46.47 2.76 -10.49
N PRO A 72 -46.17 4.08 -10.60
CA PRO A 72 -44.81 4.58 -10.45
C PRO A 72 -44.28 4.45 -9.01
N GLY A 73 -45.17 4.34 -8.03
CA GLY A 73 -44.88 4.07 -6.61
C GLY A 73 -44.99 2.61 -6.21
N ARG A 74 -44.95 1.68 -7.18
CA ARG A 74 -44.97 0.23 -6.94
C ARG A 74 -43.96 -0.19 -5.87
N ASN A 75 -44.41 -1.01 -4.93
CA ASN A 75 -43.67 -1.34 -3.71
C ASN A 75 -43.97 -2.78 -3.30
N TYR A 76 -43.15 -3.72 -3.76
CA TYR A 76 -43.37 -5.16 -3.57
C TYR A 76 -43.33 -5.57 -2.09
N ARG A 77 -42.52 -4.91 -1.25
CA ARG A 77 -42.52 -5.15 0.20
C ARG A 77 -43.82 -4.69 0.88
N ARG A 78 -44.43 -3.59 0.43
CA ARG A 78 -45.78 -3.19 0.89
C ARG A 78 -46.81 -4.19 0.39
N ALA A 79 -46.79 -4.53 -0.90
CA ALA A 79 -47.70 -5.53 -1.46
C ALA A 79 -47.64 -6.87 -0.71
N LEU A 80 -46.44 -7.34 -0.36
CA LEU A 80 -46.23 -8.56 0.41
C LEU A 80 -46.95 -8.49 1.76
N ARG A 81 -46.74 -7.41 2.52
CA ARG A 81 -47.38 -7.22 3.83
C ARG A 81 -48.91 -7.13 3.75
N GLU A 82 -49.42 -6.41 2.76
CA GLU A 82 -50.86 -6.31 2.53
C GLU A 82 -51.47 -7.68 2.15
N LEU A 83 -50.75 -8.46 1.32
CA LEU A 83 -51.20 -9.79 0.92
C LEU A 83 -51.13 -10.82 2.07
N GLU A 84 -50.10 -10.74 2.91
CA GLU A 84 -50.01 -11.53 4.15
C GLU A 84 -51.15 -11.19 5.11
N THR A 85 -51.50 -9.91 5.23
CA THR A 85 -52.62 -9.43 6.06
C THR A 85 -53.96 -9.91 5.50
N TYR A 86 -54.14 -9.87 4.17
CA TYR A 86 -55.32 -10.47 3.53
C TYR A 86 -55.45 -11.96 3.85
N LEU A 87 -54.38 -12.75 3.67
CA LEU A 87 -54.43 -14.19 3.93
C LEU A 87 -54.67 -14.52 5.41
N PHE A 88 -54.22 -13.66 6.33
CA PHE A 88 -54.48 -13.78 7.76
C PHE A 88 -55.96 -13.53 8.10
N LEU A 89 -56.57 -12.47 7.54
CA LEU A 89 -57.93 -12.04 7.84
C LEU A 89 -59.02 -12.79 7.04
N ALA A 90 -58.67 -13.33 5.86
CA ALA A 90 -59.62 -13.98 4.98
C ALA A 90 -60.07 -15.34 5.54
N PRO A 91 -61.40 -15.64 5.51
CA PRO A 91 -61.89 -16.97 5.86
C PRO A 91 -61.29 -18.02 4.91
N VAL A 92 -61.10 -19.25 5.40
CA VAL A 92 -60.37 -20.32 4.68
C VAL A 92 -60.90 -20.54 3.26
N GLY A 93 -62.22 -20.51 3.06
CA GLY A 93 -62.85 -20.68 1.75
C GLY A 93 -62.76 -19.47 0.79
N ALA A 94 -62.26 -18.32 1.25
CA ALA A 94 -62.05 -17.12 0.44
C ALA A 94 -60.59 -16.92 0.01
N ARG A 95 -59.68 -17.81 0.44
CA ARG A 95 -58.29 -17.82 0.00
C ARG A 95 -58.21 -18.44 -1.38
N THR A 96 -57.58 -17.73 -2.30
CA THR A 96 -57.44 -18.18 -3.69
C THR A 96 -56.02 -18.71 -3.93
N ASP A 97 -55.88 -19.73 -4.76
CA ASP A 97 -54.57 -20.24 -5.18
C ASP A 97 -53.71 -19.13 -5.80
N GLU A 98 -54.36 -18.18 -6.49
CA GLU A 98 -53.72 -17.00 -7.06
C GLU A 98 -53.06 -16.11 -5.99
N ALA A 99 -53.74 -15.84 -4.87
CA ALA A 99 -53.14 -15.10 -3.76
C ALA A 99 -51.96 -15.83 -3.12
N GLN A 100 -52.03 -17.17 -3.05
CA GLN A 100 -50.93 -17.98 -2.52
C GLN A 100 -49.72 -17.99 -3.47
N ASN A 101 -49.96 -18.04 -4.78
CA ASN A 101 -48.92 -17.95 -5.80
C ASN A 101 -48.25 -16.57 -5.78
N TRP A 102 -49.03 -15.50 -5.70
CA TRP A 102 -48.49 -14.13 -5.58
C TRP A 102 -47.68 -13.93 -4.30
N LEU A 103 -48.12 -14.53 -3.18
CA LEU A 103 -47.35 -14.49 -1.93
C LEU A 103 -45.96 -15.13 -2.11
N TRP A 104 -45.90 -16.26 -2.80
CA TRP A 104 -44.63 -16.93 -3.08
C TRP A 104 -43.70 -16.06 -3.94
N VAL A 105 -44.23 -15.49 -5.03
CA VAL A 105 -43.45 -14.59 -5.92
C VAL A 105 -42.93 -13.37 -5.14
N LEU A 106 -43.77 -12.73 -4.32
CA LEU A 106 -43.39 -11.54 -3.57
C LEU A 106 -42.33 -11.83 -2.50
N ARG A 107 -42.38 -13.01 -1.87
CA ARG A 107 -41.33 -13.45 -0.94
C ARG A 107 -40.00 -13.70 -1.64
N GLU A 108 -40.04 -14.30 -2.82
CA GLU A 108 -38.83 -14.52 -3.61
C GLU A 108 -38.21 -13.20 -4.06
N LEU A 109 -39.04 -12.26 -4.53
CA LEU A 109 -38.59 -10.91 -4.87
C LEU A 109 -37.96 -10.19 -3.67
N GLU A 110 -38.55 -10.28 -2.48
CA GLU A 110 -37.95 -9.67 -1.28
C GLU A 110 -36.59 -10.29 -0.93
N ARG A 111 -36.45 -11.61 -1.08
CA ARG A 111 -35.18 -12.31 -0.86
C ARG A 111 -34.10 -11.80 -1.82
N GLU A 112 -34.42 -11.75 -3.11
CA GLU A 112 -33.52 -11.27 -4.16
C GLU A 112 -33.13 -9.79 -3.95
N GLU A 113 -34.08 -8.93 -3.53
CA GLU A 113 -33.78 -7.54 -3.18
C GLU A 113 -32.80 -7.43 -2.01
N GLN A 114 -32.94 -8.28 -0.99
CA GLN A 114 -32.02 -8.31 0.15
C GLN A 114 -30.63 -8.79 -0.27
N GLU A 115 -30.54 -9.84 -1.08
CA GLU A 115 -29.27 -10.34 -1.60
C GLU A 115 -28.57 -9.31 -2.49
N ALA A 116 -29.32 -8.63 -3.37
CA ALA A 116 -28.79 -7.55 -4.18
C ALA A 116 -28.26 -6.38 -3.33
N ALA A 117 -28.96 -6.03 -2.24
CA ALA A 117 -28.50 -5.02 -1.30
C ALA A 117 -27.20 -5.42 -0.59
N GLN A 118 -27.11 -6.68 -0.12
CA GLN A 118 -25.89 -7.21 0.51
C GLN A 118 -24.71 -7.23 -0.48
N TRP A 119 -24.95 -7.65 -1.72
CA TRP A 119 -23.92 -7.64 -2.76
C TRP A 119 -23.46 -6.23 -3.11
N LYS A 120 -24.38 -5.27 -3.17
CA LYS A 120 -24.04 -3.86 -3.37
C LYS A 120 -23.17 -3.32 -2.25
N GLU A 121 -23.53 -3.57 -1.00
CA GLU A 121 -22.73 -3.16 0.16
C GLU A 121 -21.33 -3.80 0.12
N LYS A 122 -21.25 -5.11 -0.17
CA LYS A 122 -19.98 -5.82 -0.32
C LYS A 122 -19.12 -5.23 -1.44
N MET A 123 -19.73 -4.89 -2.57
CA MET A 123 -19.03 -4.25 -3.69
C MET A 123 -18.49 -2.87 -3.32
N GLU A 124 -19.29 -2.04 -2.65
CA GLU A 124 -18.87 -0.72 -2.17
C GLU A 124 -17.72 -0.81 -1.17
N ASN A 125 -17.75 -1.79 -0.26
CA ASN A 125 -16.66 -2.05 0.68
C ASN A 125 -15.38 -2.51 -0.03
N LEU A 126 -15.47 -3.41 -1.01
CA LEU A 126 -14.32 -3.83 -1.81
C LEU A 126 -13.72 -2.69 -2.64
N VAL A 127 -14.55 -1.82 -3.21
CA VAL A 127 -14.10 -0.62 -3.92
C VAL A 127 -13.35 0.33 -2.97
N ARG A 128 -13.86 0.52 -1.75
CA ARG A 128 -13.21 1.33 -0.72
C ARG A 128 -11.85 0.74 -0.31
N GLU A 129 -11.81 -0.56 -0.02
CA GLU A 129 -10.56 -1.25 0.35
C GLU A 129 -9.52 -1.17 -0.76
N ASN A 130 -9.92 -1.37 -2.02
CA ASN A 130 -9.02 -1.25 -3.16
C ASN A 130 -8.48 0.18 -3.34
N ARG A 131 -9.31 1.19 -3.08
CA ARG A 131 -8.86 2.60 -3.09
C ARG A 131 -7.82 2.85 -1.99
N GLU A 132 -8.09 2.41 -0.76
CA GLU A 132 -7.16 2.55 0.37
C GLU A 132 -5.83 1.84 0.09
N LYS A 133 -5.88 0.62 -0.46
CA LYS A 133 -4.68 -0.11 -0.91
C LYS A 133 -3.92 0.65 -2.00
N GLY A 134 -4.63 1.24 -2.97
CA GLY A 134 -4.03 2.10 -4.00
C GLY A 134 -3.29 3.30 -3.40
N GLU A 135 -3.88 3.98 -2.41
CA GLU A 135 -3.24 5.11 -1.72
C GLU A 135 -2.02 4.68 -0.90
N VAL A 136 -2.06 3.51 -0.26
CA VAL A 136 -0.90 2.92 0.43
C VAL A 136 0.22 2.62 -0.58
N LEU A 137 -0.11 2.02 -1.72
CA LEU A 137 0.87 1.71 -2.77
C LEU A 137 1.53 2.98 -3.33
N ASP A 138 0.77 4.06 -3.53
CA ASP A 138 1.33 5.36 -3.94
C ASP A 138 2.31 5.93 -2.89
N ARG A 139 1.93 5.86 -1.59
CA ARG A 139 2.84 6.27 -0.50
C ARG A 139 4.11 5.43 -0.44
N CYS A 140 3.99 4.10 -0.60
CA CYS A 140 5.14 3.20 -0.66
C CYS A 140 6.03 3.50 -1.88
N GLY A 141 5.44 3.80 -3.05
CA GLY A 141 6.18 4.21 -4.24
C GLY A 141 7.03 5.46 -3.99
N LYS A 142 6.43 6.51 -3.41
CA LYS A 142 7.15 7.74 -3.03
C LYS A 142 8.28 7.48 -2.04
N MET A 143 8.07 6.60 -1.07
CA MET A 143 9.10 6.22 -0.10
C MET A 143 10.27 5.51 -0.77
N LEU A 144 10.00 4.57 -1.69
CA LEU A 144 11.03 3.86 -2.45
C LEU A 144 11.86 4.81 -3.33
N ASP A 145 11.22 5.81 -3.95
CA ASP A 145 11.94 6.82 -4.73
C ASP A 145 12.86 7.69 -3.88
N LEU A 146 12.43 8.04 -2.66
CA LEU A 146 13.28 8.76 -1.70
C LEU A 146 14.49 7.91 -1.26
N GLU A 147 14.27 6.63 -0.95
CA GLU A 147 15.35 5.72 -0.59
C GLU A 147 16.33 5.50 -1.77
N ARG A 148 15.82 5.41 -3.00
CA ARG A 148 16.67 5.36 -4.20
C ARG A 148 17.57 6.59 -4.30
N LYS A 149 17.01 7.79 -4.16
CA LYS A 149 17.77 9.05 -4.20
C LYS A 149 18.84 9.11 -3.10
N LYS A 150 18.50 8.70 -1.88
CA LYS A 150 19.48 8.62 -0.77
C LYS A 150 20.61 7.65 -1.09
N ASN A 151 20.30 6.48 -1.64
CA ASN A 151 21.30 5.49 -2.02
C ASN A 151 22.20 5.98 -3.14
N GLU A 152 21.65 6.68 -4.14
CA GLU A 152 22.43 7.36 -5.19
C GLU A 152 23.37 8.41 -4.60
N GLU A 153 22.89 9.24 -3.67
CA GLU A 153 23.72 10.24 -2.99
C GLU A 153 24.83 9.60 -2.15
N LEU A 154 24.51 8.55 -1.39
CA LEU A 154 25.48 7.81 -0.60
C LEU A 154 26.53 7.14 -1.49
N SER A 155 26.13 6.58 -2.63
CA SER A 155 27.05 5.99 -3.59
C SER A 155 28.01 7.05 -4.16
N ALA A 156 27.50 8.23 -4.52
CA ALA A 156 28.34 9.32 -5.01
C ALA A 156 29.30 9.85 -3.92
N ARG A 157 28.88 9.86 -2.66
CA ARG A 157 29.75 10.21 -1.53
C ARG A 157 30.84 9.14 -1.31
N LEU A 158 30.49 7.87 -1.44
CA LEU A 158 31.43 6.76 -1.29
C LEU A 158 32.55 6.81 -2.34
N GLU A 159 32.20 7.07 -3.61
CA GLU A 159 33.16 7.22 -4.70
C GLU A 159 34.16 8.36 -4.42
N LYS A 160 33.67 9.52 -3.94
CA LYS A 160 34.54 10.64 -3.53
C LYS A 160 35.49 10.26 -2.40
N VAL A 161 35.04 9.48 -1.43
CA VAL A 161 35.91 9.01 -0.33
C VAL A 161 36.99 8.08 -0.87
N GLN A 162 36.63 7.14 -1.74
CA GLN A 162 37.58 6.21 -2.37
C GLN A 162 38.65 6.96 -3.19
N ASP A 163 38.24 7.97 -3.96
CA ASP A 163 39.17 8.83 -4.71
C ASP A 163 40.16 9.56 -3.79
N LEU A 164 39.66 10.10 -2.67
CA LEU A 164 40.49 10.79 -1.68
C LEU A 164 41.45 9.82 -0.99
N GLU A 165 41.00 8.63 -0.63
CA GLU A 165 41.83 7.58 -0.06
C GLU A 165 42.91 7.12 -1.05
N GLY A 166 42.55 6.93 -2.33
CA GLY A 166 43.49 6.60 -3.39
C GLY A 166 44.55 7.68 -3.58
N LYS A 167 44.17 8.97 -3.54
CA LYS A 167 45.11 10.10 -3.58
C LYS A 167 46.04 10.10 -2.38
N LYS A 168 45.50 9.97 -1.17
CA LYS A 168 46.30 9.90 0.07
C LYS A 168 47.26 8.72 0.03
N HIS A 169 46.82 7.55 -0.42
CA HIS A 169 47.67 6.37 -0.51
C HIS A 169 48.88 6.62 -1.43
N LYS A 170 48.67 7.22 -2.60
CA LYS A 170 49.74 7.62 -3.52
C LYS A 170 50.70 8.63 -2.88
N GLU A 171 50.18 9.63 -2.16
CA GLU A 171 51.00 10.59 -1.43
C GLU A 171 51.84 9.93 -0.33
N TRP A 172 51.26 9.00 0.43
CA TRP A 172 51.96 8.24 1.46
C TRP A 172 53.04 7.35 0.85
N GLN A 173 52.77 6.69 -0.28
CA GLN A 173 53.77 5.90 -1.02
C GLN A 173 54.94 6.77 -1.48
N ALA A 174 54.67 7.90 -2.14
CA ALA A 174 55.71 8.82 -2.60
C ALA A 174 56.55 9.38 -1.43
N ARG A 175 55.93 9.65 -0.28
CA ARG A 175 56.65 10.05 0.94
C ARG A 175 57.54 8.94 1.46
N LEU A 176 57.06 7.69 1.42
CA LEU A 176 57.80 6.53 1.88
C LEU A 176 59.03 6.27 1.01
N GLU A 177 58.88 6.33 -0.32
CA GLU A 177 59.99 6.24 -1.29
C GLU A 177 61.03 7.33 -1.03
N LYS A 178 60.60 8.59 -0.88
CA LYS A 178 61.51 9.70 -0.57
C LYS A 178 62.24 9.54 0.75
N MET A 179 61.63 8.92 1.75
CA MET A 179 62.30 8.60 3.01
C MET A 179 63.32 7.48 2.85
N GLN A 180 63.02 6.46 2.04
CA GLN A 180 63.96 5.38 1.72
C GLN A 180 65.20 5.90 1.01
N GLU A 181 65.03 6.76 -0.01
CA GLU A 181 66.15 7.42 -0.69
C GLU A 181 67.04 8.19 0.29
N ARG A 182 66.44 8.97 1.19
CA ARG A 182 67.17 9.70 2.24
C ARG A 182 67.91 8.78 3.21
N LEU A 183 67.34 7.62 3.55
CA LEU A 183 68.02 6.63 4.38
C LEU A 183 69.23 6.06 3.66
N GLU A 184 69.12 5.71 2.38
CA GLU A 184 70.25 5.22 1.59
C GLU A 184 71.36 6.27 1.46
N GLU A 185 71.01 7.54 1.24
CA GLU A 185 71.97 8.66 1.24
C GLU A 185 72.67 8.81 2.58
N MET A 186 71.91 8.76 3.68
CA MET A 186 72.46 8.83 5.04
C MET A 186 73.41 7.65 5.29
N GLU A 187 73.06 6.43 4.88
CA GLU A 187 73.90 5.25 5.02
C GLU A 187 75.20 5.36 4.21
N LYS A 188 75.12 5.88 2.98
CA LYS A 188 76.32 6.18 2.16
C LYS A 188 77.21 7.21 2.85
N ALA A 189 76.63 8.31 3.33
CA ALA A 189 77.36 9.35 4.05
C ALA A 189 78.05 8.80 5.32
N ASN A 190 77.35 7.96 6.09
CA ASN A 190 77.88 7.36 7.31
C ASN A 190 79.03 6.38 7.02
N ARG A 191 78.94 5.60 5.92
CA ARG A 191 80.05 4.77 5.44
C ARG A 191 81.28 5.61 5.11
N ASN A 192 81.11 6.68 4.33
CA ASN A 192 82.21 7.58 3.96
C ASN A 192 82.87 8.23 5.18
N LEU A 193 82.07 8.68 6.16
CA LEU A 193 82.58 9.23 7.43
C LEU A 193 83.36 8.19 8.23
N SER A 194 82.87 6.95 8.30
CA SER A 194 83.57 5.84 8.96
C SER A 194 84.93 5.55 8.33
N GLU A 195 85.01 5.55 7.00
CA GLU A 195 86.26 5.39 6.25
C GLU A 195 87.23 6.55 6.47
N ALA A 196 86.74 7.79 6.41
CA ALA A 196 87.55 8.98 6.69
C ALA A 196 88.12 8.94 8.12
N ASN A 197 87.30 8.58 9.12
CA ASN A 197 87.74 8.42 10.50
C ASN A 197 88.81 7.32 10.65
N ARG A 198 88.66 6.19 9.95
CA ARG A 198 89.70 5.14 9.92
C ARG A 198 91.01 5.68 9.34
N SER A 199 90.95 6.45 8.25
CA SER A 199 92.13 7.06 7.62
C SER A 199 92.81 8.07 8.55
N LEU A 200 92.04 8.98 9.15
CA LEU A 200 92.53 9.96 10.13
C LEU A 200 93.17 9.27 11.34
N ASN A 201 92.57 8.20 11.85
CA ASN A 201 93.15 7.43 12.96
C ASN A 201 94.49 6.79 12.59
N LYS A 202 94.63 6.26 11.36
CA LYS A 202 95.91 5.75 10.85
C LYS A 202 96.95 6.87 10.75
N ALA A 203 96.57 8.02 10.17
CA ALA A 203 97.45 9.18 10.06
C ALA A 203 97.91 9.68 11.44
N ASN A 204 96.99 9.84 12.39
CA ASN A 204 97.29 10.23 13.77
C ASN A 204 98.24 9.24 14.46
N ARG A 205 98.07 7.93 14.22
CA ARG A 205 99.00 6.92 14.74
C ARG A 205 100.41 7.12 14.16
N SER A 206 100.54 7.28 12.85
CA SER A 206 101.84 7.51 12.20
C SER A 206 102.52 8.81 12.65
N LEU A 207 101.75 9.88 12.87
CA LEU A 207 102.25 11.15 13.40
C LEU A 207 102.73 11.01 14.84
N ARG A 208 102.01 10.26 15.69
CA ARG A 208 102.45 9.97 17.06
C ARG A 208 103.78 9.20 17.05
N GLU A 209 103.91 8.19 16.20
CA GLU A 209 105.15 7.43 16.05
C GLU A 209 106.32 8.31 15.57
N SER A 210 106.08 9.16 14.57
CA SER A 210 107.08 10.10 14.06
C SER A 210 107.51 11.12 15.13
N ARG A 211 106.54 11.68 15.87
CA ARG A 211 106.79 12.58 17.00
C ARG A 211 107.64 11.92 18.08
N GLU A 212 107.36 10.66 18.39
CA GLU A 212 108.13 9.89 19.38
C GLU A 212 109.57 9.64 18.90
N ARG A 213 109.77 9.33 17.61
CA ARG A 213 111.11 9.23 17.00
C ARG A 213 111.87 10.56 17.07
N MET A 214 111.22 11.67 16.71
CA MET A 214 111.82 13.01 16.79
C MET A 214 112.19 13.38 18.22
N LYS A 215 111.33 13.07 19.19
CA LYS A 215 111.62 13.30 20.62
C LYS A 215 112.90 12.58 21.05
N LYS A 216 113.07 11.31 20.67
CA LYS A 216 114.30 10.54 20.94
C LYS A 216 115.52 11.16 20.27
N THR A 217 115.41 11.66 19.06
CA THR A 217 116.51 12.36 18.37
C THR A 217 116.89 13.66 19.08
N LEU A 218 115.91 14.47 19.50
CA LEU A 218 116.15 15.68 20.27
C LEU A 218 116.85 15.39 21.61
N GLU A 219 116.43 14.35 22.32
CA GLU A 219 117.10 13.92 23.56
C GLU A 219 118.56 13.50 23.30
N ARG A 220 118.84 12.78 22.22
CA ARG A 220 120.21 12.45 21.81
C ARG A 220 121.03 13.70 21.50
N LEU A 221 120.49 14.65 20.76
CA LEU A 221 121.17 15.91 20.44
C LEU A 221 121.48 16.72 21.70
N LYS A 222 120.52 16.85 22.62
CA LYS A 222 120.74 17.50 23.93
C LYS A 222 121.88 16.83 24.71
N ASN A 223 121.92 15.50 24.72
CA ASN A 223 123.00 14.76 25.38
C ASN A 223 124.36 15.00 24.70
N LEU A 224 124.41 15.05 23.36
CA LEU A 224 125.63 15.35 22.62
C LEU A 224 126.11 16.79 22.88
N ASP A 225 125.20 17.77 22.91
CA ASP A 225 125.52 19.16 23.23
C ASP A 225 126.11 19.27 24.65
N LEU A 226 125.51 18.60 25.64
CA LEU A 226 126.05 18.52 26.99
C LEU A 226 127.48 17.93 27.00
N GLN A 227 127.71 16.83 26.28
CA GLN A 227 129.04 16.23 26.16
C GLN A 227 130.05 17.17 25.48
N MET A 228 129.63 17.91 24.46
CA MET A 228 130.50 18.90 23.81
C MET A 228 130.82 20.07 24.74
N GLU A 229 129.85 20.54 25.53
CA GLU A 229 130.03 21.58 26.54
C GLU A 229 131.00 21.14 27.64
N GLU A 230 130.87 19.90 28.12
CA GLU A 230 131.81 19.26 29.06
C GLU A 230 133.23 19.18 28.46
N LYS A 231 133.36 18.70 27.22
CA LYS A 231 134.66 18.66 26.52
C LYS A 231 135.27 20.05 26.35
N ARG A 232 134.46 21.08 26.04
CA ARG A 232 134.92 22.47 25.95
C ARG A 232 135.46 22.99 27.30
N LYS A 233 134.87 22.57 28.41
CA LYS A 233 135.35 22.91 29.76
C LYS A 233 136.68 22.23 30.11
N THR A 234 136.93 21.01 29.62
CA THR A 234 138.18 20.27 29.87
C THR A 234 139.39 20.74 29.03
N ILE A 235 139.17 21.57 28.01
CA ILE A 235 140.22 22.08 27.10
C ILE A 235 140.70 23.48 27.53
N LYS A 236 140.11 24.07 28.59
CA LYS A 236 140.59 25.28 29.25
C LYS A 236 141.37 24.94 30.51
#